data_AF-A0A7K8K4Z3-F1
#
_entry.id   AF-A0A7K8K4Z3-F1
#
_cell.length_a   1.000
_cell.length_b   1.000
_cell.length_c   1.000
_cell.angle_alpha   90.00
_cell.angle_beta   90.00
_cell.angle_gamma   90.00
#
_symmetry.space_group_name_H-M   'P 1'
#
loop_
_entity.id
_entity.type
_entity.pdbx_description
1 polymer ?
#
loop_
_entity_poly.entity_id
_entity_poly.type
_entity_poly.pdbx_seq_one_letter_code
_entity_poly.pdbx_strand_id
1 'polypeptide(L)'
;EDIQRMLRGSLLRKIKSRGVPRERLFRLQEDGATVCFERGFGRARSPQSFSVAHVEGVREGHRSEGLRKYGAAFPERHCFTLVFKGKRKNLDLAARGEEDARHWVRGLTKLMGRLEAMSQPEKLDHWIHGVLQRADRNKDNRMSFREVRSMLRMINIDMDDVYAYKLFKECDRSGDERLEGRELEEFCRRLLRRPELEELFGRYSGEDCVLSAEELRDFLRDQGEDASLRQARAIIRAYELNEQARQQDLMTLDGFTMYLLSAAGDILNQEHRRVHQDMGQPLCHYFISSSHNTYLTRTQIGGTSSTEAYVRALMAGCRCVELDCWEGSDGEPVVYHGHTLTSKILFRDVIESIRDYAFKQSPYPVILSLENHCGLEQQATMARHMKAILGDMLLTQPLEGQDPRDLPSPEQLKGKVLVKGKKLPEPWCEPRGDTSLLDPEEEEEEEEEEEEEEKVQERSRRRVGALPGLRHQGTMAKDALQVAPELSAVVVYCQAVPFPGLAHALRHPRPCQMSSFSERKARKLIKEAG
;
A
#
# COMPACT_ATOMS: atom_id res chain seq x y z
N GLU A 1 -30.76 -5.82 3.38
CA GLU A 1 -31.22 -4.57 4.01
C GLU A 1 -30.22 -3.42 3.84
N ASP A 2 -28.93 -3.64 4.16
CA ASP A 2 -27.89 -2.60 4.12
C ASP A 2 -27.79 -1.86 2.77
N ILE A 3 -27.71 -2.61 1.67
CA ILE A 3 -27.61 -2.06 0.31
C ILE A 3 -28.82 -1.20 -0.05
N GLN A 4 -30.03 -1.63 0.34
CA GLN A 4 -31.26 -0.86 0.09
C GLN A 4 -31.24 0.48 0.84
N ARG A 5 -30.68 0.49 2.06
CA ARG A 5 -30.50 1.73 2.85
C ARG A 5 -29.47 2.67 2.20
N MET A 6 -28.38 2.11 1.63
CA MET A 6 -27.39 2.88 0.86
C MET A 6 -27.94 3.43 -0.46
N LEU A 7 -28.80 2.69 -1.17
CA LEU A 7 -29.49 3.12 -2.40
C LEU A 7 -30.47 4.25 -2.14
N ARG A 8 -31.21 4.21 -1.01
CA ARG A 8 -32.04 5.36 -0.57
C ARG A 8 -31.16 6.57 -0.25
N GLY A 9 -30.00 6.31 0.34
CA GLY A 9 -29.00 7.29 0.73
C GLY A 9 -29.13 7.71 2.19
N SER A 10 -28.04 8.22 2.75
CA SER A 10 -27.99 8.67 4.15
C SER A 10 -27.21 9.96 4.29
N LEU A 11 -27.58 10.74 5.30
CA LEU A 11 -26.93 12.00 5.62
C LEU A 11 -25.71 11.73 6.50
N LEU A 12 -24.52 11.97 5.96
CA LEU A 12 -23.25 11.76 6.64
C LEU A 12 -22.47 13.08 6.70
N ARG A 13 -21.79 13.32 7.81
CA ARG A 13 -20.92 14.49 7.99
C ARG A 13 -19.49 14.12 7.67
N LYS A 14 -18.87 14.90 6.77
CA LYS A 14 -17.46 14.72 6.46
C LYS A 14 -16.59 15.43 7.50
N ILE A 15 -15.74 14.67 8.19
CA ILE A 15 -14.81 15.19 9.20
C ILE A 15 -13.48 15.59 8.53
N LYS A 16 -12.94 16.74 8.92
CA LYS A 16 -11.71 17.33 8.37
C LYS A 16 -10.98 18.16 9.42
N SER A 17 -9.69 18.40 9.20
CA SER A 17 -8.84 19.26 10.04
C SER A 17 -9.22 20.74 10.04
N ARG A 18 -9.90 21.24 9.00
CA ARG A 18 -10.31 22.64 8.88
C ARG A 18 -11.74 22.76 8.34
N GLY A 19 -12.56 23.56 9.04
CA GLY A 19 -13.94 23.91 8.68
C GLY A 19 -15.01 23.10 9.41
N VAL A 20 -16.21 23.67 9.54
CA VAL A 20 -17.36 23.02 10.19
C VAL A 20 -17.75 21.75 9.40
N PRO A 21 -17.89 20.58 10.06
CA PRO A 21 -18.38 19.36 9.41
C PRO A 21 -19.74 19.61 8.77
N ARG A 22 -19.77 19.58 7.43
CA ARG A 22 -21.02 19.73 6.69
C ARG A 22 -21.59 18.38 6.37
N GLU A 23 -22.89 18.27 6.61
CA GLU A 23 -23.67 17.10 6.25
C GLU A 23 -23.87 17.05 4.74
N ARG A 24 -23.80 15.83 4.19
CA ARG A 24 -23.95 15.55 2.78
C ARG A 24 -24.78 14.29 2.63
N LEU A 25 -25.63 14.26 1.62
CA LEU A 25 -26.32 13.04 1.23
C LEU A 25 -25.34 12.15 0.47
N PHE A 26 -25.02 10.98 1.02
CA PHE A 26 -24.29 9.93 0.34
C PHE A 26 -25.29 8.91 -0.17
N ARG A 27 -25.14 8.46 -1.42
CA ARG A 27 -26.03 7.49 -2.04
C ARG A 27 -25.26 6.53 -2.95
N LEU A 28 -25.50 5.24 -2.78
CA LEU A 28 -25.06 4.21 -3.72
C LEU A 28 -25.92 4.31 -4.99
N GLN A 29 -25.30 4.28 -6.16
CA GLN A 29 -26.01 4.22 -7.43
C GLN A 29 -26.53 2.81 -7.70
N GLU A 30 -27.48 2.69 -8.62
CA GLU A 30 -28.09 1.41 -9.01
C GLU A 30 -27.08 0.43 -9.63
N ASP A 31 -25.95 0.95 -10.13
CA ASP A 31 -24.80 0.15 -10.57
C ASP A 31 -24.19 -0.69 -9.45
N GLY A 32 -24.50 -0.42 -8.17
CA GLY A 32 -23.97 -1.13 -7.01
C GLY A 32 -22.47 -0.93 -6.78
N ALA A 33 -21.82 -0.03 -7.53
CA ALA A 33 -20.38 0.15 -7.55
C ALA A 33 -19.95 1.60 -7.37
N THR A 34 -20.86 2.57 -7.54
CA THR A 34 -20.55 4.00 -7.43
C THR A 34 -21.29 4.63 -6.27
N VAL A 35 -20.56 5.35 -5.41
CA VAL A 35 -21.15 6.18 -4.35
C VAL A 35 -21.03 7.65 -4.75
N CYS A 36 -22.16 8.35 -4.82
CA CYS A 36 -22.25 9.77 -5.10
C CYS A 36 -22.55 10.55 -3.83
N PHE A 37 -22.03 11.79 -3.75
CA PHE A 37 -22.38 12.71 -2.68
C PHE A 37 -22.41 14.18 -3.15
N GLU A 38 -23.37 14.92 -2.59
CA GLU A 38 -23.63 16.31 -2.98
C GLU A 38 -23.05 17.32 -1.98
N ARG A 39 -22.60 18.47 -2.49
CA ARG A 39 -22.10 19.59 -1.66
C ARG A 39 -23.24 20.56 -1.32
N GLY A 40 -24.14 20.13 -0.44
CA GLY A 40 -25.21 20.95 0.12
C GLY A 40 -26.47 21.01 -0.75
N PHE A 41 -27.63 21.07 -0.08
CA PHE A 41 -28.94 21.18 -0.72
C PHE A 41 -29.05 22.47 -1.54
N GLY A 42 -29.38 22.37 -2.83
CA GLY A 42 -29.92 23.50 -3.59
C GLY A 42 -29.00 24.25 -4.56
N ARG A 43 -27.81 23.75 -4.94
CA ARG A 43 -27.09 24.27 -6.13
C ARG A 43 -26.55 23.14 -7.01
N ALA A 44 -26.92 23.20 -8.30
CA ALA A 44 -26.43 22.33 -9.36
C ALA A 44 -24.92 22.49 -9.55
N ARG A 45 -24.13 21.73 -8.78
CA ARG A 45 -22.73 21.43 -9.07
C ARG A 45 -22.60 19.92 -9.18
N SER A 46 -21.77 19.48 -10.12
CA SER A 46 -21.56 18.07 -10.44
C SER A 46 -21.36 17.22 -9.17
N PRO A 47 -22.14 16.14 -8.98
CA PRO A 47 -22.02 15.27 -7.83
C PRO A 47 -20.59 14.71 -7.79
N GLN A 48 -19.95 14.77 -6.63
CA GLN A 48 -18.66 14.11 -6.46
C GLN A 48 -18.94 12.63 -6.23
N SER A 49 -18.21 11.76 -6.91
CA SER A 49 -18.38 10.31 -6.78
C SER A 49 -17.07 9.60 -6.49
N PHE A 50 -17.18 8.36 -6.02
CA PHE A 50 -16.08 7.41 -5.99
C PHE A 50 -16.62 6.01 -6.25
N SER A 51 -15.78 5.19 -6.88
CA SER A 51 -16.07 3.77 -7.04
C SER A 51 -15.72 3.00 -5.77
N VAL A 52 -16.55 2.05 -5.39
CA VAL A 52 -16.30 1.07 -4.33
C VAL A 52 -15.05 0.23 -4.65
N ALA A 53 -14.74 0.00 -5.93
CA ALA A 53 -13.53 -0.72 -6.35
C ALA A 53 -12.23 0.00 -5.93
N HIS A 54 -12.30 1.32 -5.73
CA HIS A 54 -11.17 2.13 -5.26
C HIS A 54 -11.07 2.20 -3.73
N VAL A 55 -12.04 1.65 -2.99
CA VAL A 55 -11.99 1.53 -1.54
C VAL A 55 -11.17 0.29 -1.21
N GLU A 56 -10.14 0.47 -0.40
CA GLU A 56 -9.27 -0.59 0.10
C GLU A 56 -9.83 -1.20 1.39
N GLY A 57 -10.49 -0.39 2.22
CA GLY A 57 -11.00 -0.82 3.50
C GLY A 57 -11.94 0.19 4.15
N VAL A 58 -12.70 -0.28 5.14
CA VAL A 58 -13.53 0.55 6.01
C VAL A 58 -13.06 0.35 7.45
N ARG A 59 -12.76 1.43 8.16
CA ARG A 59 -12.37 1.40 9.58
C ARG A 59 -13.49 1.98 10.43
N GLU A 60 -13.98 1.21 11.39
CA GLU A 60 -15.03 1.65 12.32
C GLU A 60 -14.45 2.45 13.47
N GLY A 61 -15.20 3.44 13.96
CA GLY A 61 -14.81 4.24 15.12
C GLY A 61 -13.71 5.25 14.85
N HIS A 62 -13.02 5.67 15.90
CA HIS A 62 -11.94 6.67 15.83
C HIS A 62 -10.60 6.01 15.51
N ARG A 63 -10.58 5.17 14.47
CA ARG A 63 -9.39 4.39 14.08
C ARG A 63 -8.48 5.09 13.06
N SER A 64 -8.92 6.19 12.46
CA SER A 64 -8.07 7.02 11.62
C SER A 64 -7.46 8.19 12.41
N GLU A 65 -6.29 8.66 11.97
CA GLU A 65 -5.67 9.86 12.55
C GLU A 65 -6.62 11.07 12.55
N GLY A 66 -7.38 11.24 11.46
CA GLY A 66 -8.34 12.34 11.32
C GLY A 66 -9.49 12.28 12.32
N LEU A 67 -10.05 11.10 12.58
CA LEU A 67 -11.12 10.92 13.55
C LEU A 67 -10.64 11.02 14.99
N ARG A 68 -9.43 10.55 15.31
CA ARG A 68 -8.86 10.74 16.66
C ARG A 68 -8.69 12.23 16.99
N LYS A 69 -8.18 13.00 16.03
CA LYS A 69 -7.89 14.44 16.22
C LYS A 69 -9.12 15.33 16.14
N TYR A 70 -10.08 15.01 15.27
CA TYR A 70 -11.19 15.93 14.93
C TYR A 70 -12.58 15.32 15.11
N GLY A 71 -12.68 14.05 15.50
CA GLY A 71 -13.93 13.31 15.64
C GLY A 71 -14.54 13.33 17.05
N ALA A 72 -13.86 13.91 18.06
CA ALA A 72 -14.28 13.86 19.46
C ALA A 72 -15.71 14.38 19.75
N ALA A 73 -16.24 15.26 18.88
CA ALA A 73 -17.61 15.76 18.99
C ALA A 73 -18.69 14.73 18.57
N PHE A 74 -18.30 13.56 18.08
CA PHE A 74 -19.18 12.52 17.58
C PHE A 74 -18.98 11.23 18.38
N PRO A 75 -20.05 10.49 18.69
CA PRO A 75 -19.91 9.17 19.32
C PRO A 75 -19.12 8.23 18.42
N GLU A 76 -18.19 7.47 19.00
CA GLU A 76 -17.30 6.59 18.23
C GLU A 76 -18.08 5.63 17.33
N ARG A 77 -19.18 5.05 17.82
CA ARG A 77 -20.02 4.11 17.07
C ARG A 77 -20.74 4.71 15.87
N HIS A 78 -20.75 6.04 15.74
CA HIS A 78 -21.34 6.74 14.60
C HIS A 78 -20.30 7.06 13.52
N CYS A 79 -19.01 6.86 13.82
CA CYS A 79 -17.90 7.27 12.98
C CYS A 79 -17.32 6.08 12.22
N PHE A 80 -16.88 6.34 10.99
CA PHE A 80 -16.12 5.38 10.20
C PHE A 80 -15.28 6.10 9.14
N THR A 81 -14.23 5.43 8.66
CA THR A 81 -13.30 5.95 7.66
C THR A 81 -13.27 5.03 6.45
N LEU A 82 -13.37 5.62 5.26
CA LEU A 82 -13.07 4.93 4.00
C LEU A 82 -11.60 5.13 3.65
N VAL A 83 -10.88 4.02 3.55
CA VAL A 83 -9.48 3.96 3.10
C VAL A 83 -9.49 3.70 1.60
N PHE A 84 -8.81 4.54 0.83
CA PHE A 84 -8.76 4.40 -0.62
C PHE A 84 -7.42 3.82 -1.07
N LYS A 85 -7.46 3.00 -2.13
CA LYS A 85 -6.27 2.48 -2.79
C LYS A 85 -5.39 3.62 -3.31
N GLY A 86 -4.07 3.45 -3.22
CA GLY A 86 -3.08 4.37 -3.76
C GLY A 86 -2.91 5.66 -2.96
N LYS A 87 -2.60 6.77 -3.64
CA LYS A 87 -2.23 8.06 -2.99
C LYS A 87 -3.43 8.90 -2.52
N ARG A 88 -4.65 8.39 -2.64
CA ARG A 88 -5.87 9.13 -2.29
C ARG A 88 -6.03 9.20 -0.77
N LYS A 89 -6.38 10.39 -0.26
CA LYS A 89 -6.61 10.59 1.18
C LYS A 89 -7.86 9.83 1.67
N ASN A 90 -7.77 9.32 2.89
CA ASN A 90 -8.88 8.73 3.63
C ASN A 90 -10.08 9.71 3.71
N LEU A 91 -11.28 9.15 3.78
CA LEU A 91 -12.53 9.88 3.96
C LEU A 91 -13.17 9.52 5.29
N ASP A 92 -13.03 10.44 6.25
CA ASP A 92 -13.63 10.32 7.58
C ASP A 92 -15.07 10.83 7.58
N LEU A 93 -15.99 10.01 8.10
CA LEU A 93 -17.42 10.24 8.09
C LEU A 93 -18.03 9.98 9.47
N ALA A 94 -19.06 10.75 9.82
CA ALA A 94 -19.92 10.51 10.97
C ALA A 94 -21.39 10.47 10.54
N ALA A 95 -22.10 9.42 10.92
CA ALA A 95 -23.52 9.26 10.69
C ALA A 95 -24.35 9.94 11.80
N ARG A 96 -25.65 10.13 11.54
CA ARG A 96 -26.58 10.66 12.54
C ARG A 96 -26.87 9.65 13.66
N GLY A 97 -26.90 8.36 13.34
CA GLY A 97 -27.13 7.27 14.29
C GLY A 97 -26.15 6.12 14.10
N GLU A 98 -25.97 5.32 15.14
CA GLU A 98 -25.16 4.09 15.12
C GLU A 98 -25.63 3.11 14.04
N GLU A 99 -26.95 2.95 13.85
CA GLU A 99 -27.48 2.04 12.82
C GLU A 99 -27.04 2.45 11.42
N ASP A 100 -27.12 3.74 11.09
CA ASP A 100 -26.74 4.22 9.76
C ASP A 100 -25.24 3.99 9.53
N ALA A 101 -24.39 4.28 10.51
CA ALA A 101 -22.96 3.95 10.41
C ALA A 101 -22.74 2.46 10.17
N ARG A 102 -23.41 1.59 10.96
CA ARG A 102 -23.30 0.14 10.86
C ARG A 102 -23.75 -0.39 9.50
N HIS A 103 -24.85 0.12 8.96
CA HIS A 103 -25.35 -0.26 7.64
C HIS A 103 -24.39 0.15 6.52
N TRP A 104 -23.80 1.35 6.60
CA TRP A 104 -22.81 1.81 5.63
C TRP A 104 -21.53 0.97 5.65
N VAL A 105 -21.02 0.65 6.84
CA VAL A 105 -19.84 -0.20 7.00
C VAL A 105 -20.12 -1.59 6.42
N ARG A 106 -21.17 -2.27 6.89
CA ARG A 106 -21.53 -3.62 6.42
C ARG A 106 -21.82 -3.66 4.93
N GLY A 107 -22.56 -2.67 4.43
CA GLY A 107 -22.90 -2.58 3.02
C GLY A 107 -21.68 -2.39 2.13
N LEU A 108 -20.76 -1.49 2.48
CA LEU A 108 -19.50 -1.31 1.75
C LEU A 108 -18.61 -2.54 1.81
N THR A 109 -18.43 -3.16 2.98
CA THR A 109 -17.65 -4.40 3.13
C THR A 109 -18.23 -5.52 2.27
N LYS A 110 -19.57 -5.65 2.21
CA LYS A 110 -20.24 -6.65 1.37
C LYS A 110 -20.05 -6.38 -0.12
N LEU A 111 -20.13 -5.11 -0.56
CA LEU A 111 -19.90 -4.74 -1.96
C LEU A 111 -18.44 -4.98 -2.37
N MET A 112 -17.48 -4.65 -1.50
CA MET A 112 -16.07 -4.93 -1.75
C MET A 112 -15.81 -6.42 -1.87
N GLY A 113 -16.31 -7.24 -0.93
CA GLY A 113 -16.17 -8.69 -0.99
C GLY A 113 -16.84 -9.31 -2.23
N ARG A 114 -17.98 -8.76 -2.67
CA ARG A 114 -18.62 -9.18 -3.93
C ARG A 114 -17.72 -8.87 -5.13
N LEU A 115 -17.19 -7.65 -5.23
CA LEU A 115 -16.32 -7.25 -6.35
C LEU A 115 -15.04 -8.11 -6.42
N GLU A 116 -14.51 -8.51 -5.26
CA GLU A 116 -13.35 -9.42 -5.19
C GLU A 116 -13.71 -10.84 -5.63
N ALA A 117 -14.86 -11.36 -5.19
CA ALA A 117 -15.34 -12.72 -5.46
C ALA A 117 -15.87 -12.95 -6.88
N MET A 118 -16.17 -11.88 -7.64
CA MET A 118 -16.68 -12.02 -9.01
C MET A 118 -15.69 -12.76 -9.92
N SER A 119 -16.24 -13.66 -10.73
CA SER A 119 -15.52 -14.32 -11.81
C SER A 119 -15.09 -13.30 -12.88
N GLN A 120 -14.13 -13.68 -13.72
CA GLN A 120 -13.68 -12.83 -14.84
C GLN A 120 -14.83 -12.41 -15.78
N PRO A 121 -15.73 -13.32 -16.23
CA PRO A 121 -16.91 -12.94 -17.00
C PRO A 121 -17.80 -11.91 -16.28
N GLU A 122 -18.11 -12.15 -15.01
CA GLU A 122 -18.95 -11.24 -14.22
C GLU A 122 -18.31 -9.87 -14.03
N LYS A 123 -16.97 -9.83 -13.87
CA LYS A 123 -16.21 -8.57 -13.79
C LYS A 123 -16.31 -7.79 -15.09
N LEU A 124 -16.19 -8.48 -16.23
CA LEU A 124 -16.31 -7.86 -17.55
C LEU A 124 -17.73 -7.36 -17.79
N ASP A 125 -18.76 -8.17 -17.54
CA ASP A 125 -20.16 -7.80 -17.71
C ASP A 125 -20.57 -6.64 -16.80
N HIS A 126 -20.20 -6.71 -15.52
CA HIS A 126 -20.46 -5.63 -14.57
C HIS A 126 -19.71 -4.35 -14.93
N TRP A 127 -18.49 -4.47 -15.44
CA TRP A 127 -17.73 -3.33 -15.94
C TRP A 127 -18.38 -2.72 -17.18
N ILE A 128 -18.80 -3.54 -18.17
CA ILE A 128 -19.49 -3.09 -19.37
C ILE A 128 -20.80 -2.39 -19.00
N HIS A 129 -21.67 -3.05 -18.22
CA HIS A 129 -22.92 -2.44 -17.77
C HIS A 129 -22.70 -1.16 -16.96
N GLY A 130 -21.72 -1.15 -16.05
CA GLY A 130 -21.39 0.03 -15.26
C GLY A 130 -20.77 1.17 -16.09
N VAL A 131 -20.05 0.87 -17.17
CA VAL A 131 -19.53 1.86 -18.12
C VAL A 131 -20.67 2.43 -18.96
N LEU A 132 -21.53 1.58 -19.51
CA LEU A 132 -22.68 1.97 -20.33
C LEU A 132 -23.66 2.86 -19.55
N GLN A 133 -24.04 2.46 -18.33
CA GLN A 133 -24.93 3.26 -17.47
C GLN A 133 -24.35 4.62 -17.09
N ARG A 134 -23.03 4.74 -16.95
CA ARG A 134 -22.39 6.03 -16.64
C ARG A 134 -22.24 6.93 -17.86
N ALA A 135 -22.11 6.31 -19.03
CA ALA A 135 -22.00 7.02 -20.29
C ALA A 135 -23.37 7.53 -20.77
N ASP A 136 -24.46 6.80 -20.50
CA ASP A 136 -25.85 7.23 -20.67
C ASP A 136 -26.20 8.33 -19.65
N ARG A 137 -26.07 9.61 -20.04
CA ARG A 137 -26.24 10.75 -19.12
C ARG A 137 -27.70 11.16 -18.98
N ASN A 138 -28.51 10.89 -19.98
CA ASN A 138 -29.93 11.27 -20.01
C ASN A 138 -30.84 10.13 -19.53
N LYS A 139 -30.29 8.92 -19.30
CA LYS A 139 -30.97 7.71 -18.81
C LYS A 139 -32.09 7.24 -19.74
N ASP A 140 -31.94 7.45 -21.04
CA ASP A 140 -32.92 7.01 -22.03
C ASP A 140 -32.61 5.61 -22.60
N ASN A 141 -31.57 4.94 -22.09
CA ASN A 141 -31.06 3.65 -22.56
C ASN A 141 -30.61 3.67 -24.03
N ARG A 142 -30.36 4.85 -24.60
CA ARG A 142 -29.84 5.05 -25.95
C ARG A 142 -28.54 5.84 -25.89
N MET A 143 -27.56 5.44 -26.69
CA MET A 143 -26.24 6.04 -26.66
C MET A 143 -26.07 7.01 -27.83
N SER A 144 -26.09 8.31 -27.57
CA SER A 144 -25.69 9.30 -28.57
C SER A 144 -24.17 9.26 -28.81
N PHE A 145 -23.68 9.77 -29.95
CA PHE A 145 -22.24 9.80 -30.21
C PHE A 145 -21.44 10.55 -29.14
N ARG A 146 -22.02 11.59 -28.52
CA ARG A 146 -21.39 12.31 -27.40
C ARG A 146 -21.19 11.42 -26.18
N GLU A 147 -22.13 10.53 -25.92
CA GLU A 147 -22.10 9.58 -24.81
C GLU A 147 -21.14 8.42 -25.12
N VAL A 148 -21.11 7.92 -26.36
CA VAL A 148 -20.10 6.97 -26.84
C VAL A 148 -18.69 7.55 -26.71
N ARG A 149 -18.45 8.81 -27.10
CA ARG A 149 -17.14 9.45 -26.90
C ARG A 149 -16.79 9.60 -25.43
N SER A 150 -17.78 9.89 -24.58
CA SER A 150 -17.57 9.90 -23.13
C SER A 150 -17.21 8.52 -22.61
N MET A 151 -17.88 7.47 -23.10
CA MET A 151 -17.61 6.08 -22.78
C MET A 151 -16.16 5.70 -23.11
N LEU A 152 -15.70 5.96 -24.35
CA LEU A 152 -14.35 5.66 -24.83
C LEU A 152 -13.28 6.30 -23.93
N ARG A 153 -13.48 7.57 -23.54
CA ARG A 153 -12.59 8.26 -22.59
C ARG A 153 -12.64 7.66 -21.19
N MET A 154 -13.80 7.20 -20.73
CA MET A 154 -13.96 6.58 -19.42
C MET A 154 -13.27 5.21 -19.33
N ILE A 155 -13.17 4.48 -20.44
CA ILE A 155 -12.47 3.19 -20.54
C ILE A 155 -11.01 3.34 -20.99
N ASN A 156 -10.51 4.58 -21.08
CA ASN A 156 -9.14 4.91 -21.46
C ASN A 156 -8.74 4.36 -22.84
N ILE A 157 -9.68 4.29 -23.78
CA ILE A 157 -9.41 4.01 -25.18
C ILE A 157 -9.20 5.35 -25.88
N ASP A 158 -7.96 5.60 -26.28
CA ASP A 158 -7.60 6.75 -27.12
C ASP A 158 -7.83 6.38 -28.58
N MET A 159 -9.01 6.73 -29.08
CA MET A 159 -9.44 6.47 -30.45
C MET A 159 -9.71 7.79 -31.14
N ASP A 160 -9.29 7.89 -32.40
CA ASP A 160 -9.57 9.04 -33.25
C ASP A 160 -11.09 9.28 -33.36
N ASP A 161 -11.52 10.52 -33.09
CA ASP A 161 -12.95 10.90 -33.06
C ASP A 161 -13.62 10.66 -34.45
N VAL A 162 -12.87 10.72 -35.57
CA VAL A 162 -13.40 10.47 -36.92
C VAL A 162 -13.63 8.98 -37.14
N TYR A 163 -12.69 8.13 -36.74
CA TYR A 163 -12.85 6.68 -36.80
C TYR A 163 -13.97 6.18 -35.88
N ALA A 164 -14.03 6.69 -34.64
CA ALA A 164 -15.11 6.37 -33.71
C ALA A 164 -16.50 6.77 -34.26
N TYR A 165 -16.59 7.93 -34.91
CA TYR A 165 -17.84 8.38 -35.54
C TYR A 165 -18.22 7.54 -36.75
N LYS A 166 -17.25 7.13 -37.57
CA LYS A 166 -17.48 6.21 -38.68
C LYS A 166 -18.05 4.89 -38.17
N LEU A 167 -17.43 4.30 -37.15
CA LEU A 167 -17.89 3.05 -36.54
C LEU A 167 -19.30 3.19 -35.94
N PHE A 168 -19.56 4.32 -35.27
CA PHE A 168 -20.88 4.65 -34.74
C PHE A 168 -21.95 4.67 -35.85
N LYS A 169 -21.69 5.38 -36.96
CA LYS A 169 -22.63 5.48 -38.08
C LYS A 169 -22.82 4.17 -38.82
N GLU A 170 -21.82 3.30 -38.87
CA GLU A 170 -21.96 1.96 -39.45
C GLU A 170 -22.84 1.03 -38.59
N CYS A 171 -22.94 1.29 -37.29
CA CYS A 171 -23.75 0.49 -36.36
C CYS A 171 -25.17 1.04 -36.17
N ASP A 172 -25.39 2.34 -36.40
CA ASP A 172 -26.68 3.04 -36.39
C ASP A 172 -27.53 2.62 -37.61
N ARG A 173 -28.21 1.46 -37.51
CA ARG A 173 -29.09 0.93 -38.56
C ARG A 173 -30.47 1.58 -38.53
N SER A 174 -30.89 2.07 -37.36
CA SER A 174 -32.15 2.77 -37.13
C SER A 174 -32.14 4.17 -37.76
N GLY A 175 -30.94 4.77 -37.91
CA GLY A 175 -30.75 6.10 -38.47
C GLY A 175 -31.20 7.22 -37.53
N ASP A 176 -31.43 6.93 -36.25
CA ASP A 176 -31.93 7.90 -35.25
C ASP A 176 -30.80 8.67 -34.55
N GLU A 177 -29.56 8.49 -35.01
CA GLU A 177 -28.32 9.05 -34.45
C GLU A 177 -28.02 8.59 -33.03
N ARG A 178 -28.54 7.41 -32.65
CA ARG A 178 -28.31 6.77 -31.36
C ARG A 178 -28.09 5.27 -31.57
N LEU A 179 -27.41 4.65 -30.62
CA LEU A 179 -27.26 3.19 -30.59
C LEU A 179 -28.10 2.63 -29.45
N GLU A 180 -28.99 1.68 -29.77
CA GLU A 180 -29.77 0.95 -28.77
C GLU A 180 -29.73 -0.57 -29.00
N GLY A 181 -29.83 -1.34 -27.92
CA GLY A 181 -29.87 -2.81 -27.95
C GLY A 181 -28.78 -3.44 -28.83
N ARG A 182 -29.19 -4.08 -29.93
CA ARG A 182 -28.28 -4.79 -30.86
C ARG A 182 -27.27 -3.89 -31.58
N GLU A 183 -27.59 -2.62 -31.79
CA GLU A 183 -26.68 -1.68 -32.46
C GLU A 183 -25.51 -1.32 -31.54
N LEU A 184 -25.80 -1.15 -30.25
CA LEU A 184 -24.82 -0.92 -29.22
C LEU A 184 -23.95 -2.17 -28.98
N GLU A 185 -24.56 -3.36 -28.97
CA GLU A 185 -23.82 -4.63 -28.91
C GLU A 185 -22.87 -4.80 -30.10
N GLU A 186 -23.32 -4.50 -31.33
CA GLU A 186 -22.48 -4.55 -32.53
C GLU A 186 -21.34 -3.53 -32.46
N PHE A 187 -21.61 -2.31 -32.01
CA PHE A 187 -20.58 -1.30 -31.81
C PHE A 187 -19.53 -1.77 -30.80
N CYS A 188 -19.96 -2.30 -29.65
CA CYS A 188 -19.06 -2.86 -28.64
C CYS A 188 -18.27 -4.06 -29.17
N ARG A 189 -18.89 -4.97 -29.94
CA ARG A 189 -18.23 -6.11 -30.56
C ARG A 189 -17.12 -5.67 -31.52
N ARG A 190 -17.39 -4.68 -32.37
CA ARG A 190 -16.38 -4.14 -33.28
C ARG A 190 -15.28 -3.37 -32.56
N LEU A 191 -15.63 -2.63 -31.52
CA LEU A 191 -14.68 -1.90 -30.69
C LEU A 191 -13.72 -2.84 -29.95
N LEU A 192 -14.24 -3.96 -29.44
CA LEU A 192 -13.48 -4.96 -28.70
C LEU A 192 -12.84 -6.03 -29.60
N ARG A 193 -12.95 -5.89 -30.92
CA ARG A 193 -12.35 -6.83 -31.88
C ARG A 193 -10.82 -6.77 -31.78
N ARG A 194 -10.20 -7.94 -31.64
CA ARG A 194 -8.75 -8.10 -31.51
C ARG A 194 -8.22 -8.94 -32.69
N PRO A 195 -7.94 -8.32 -33.84
CA PRO A 195 -7.53 -9.06 -35.05
C PRO A 195 -6.23 -9.86 -34.84
N GLU A 196 -5.35 -9.42 -33.94
CA GLU A 196 -4.15 -10.16 -33.58
C GLU A 196 -4.45 -11.42 -32.76
N LEU A 197 -5.53 -11.44 -31.97
CA LEU A 197 -5.97 -12.64 -31.27
C LEU A 197 -6.68 -13.59 -32.23
N GLU A 198 -7.45 -13.05 -33.19
CA GLU A 198 -8.04 -13.84 -34.28
C GLU A 198 -6.93 -14.54 -35.10
N GLU A 199 -5.85 -13.81 -35.44
CA GLU A 199 -4.71 -14.38 -36.16
C GLU A 199 -3.99 -15.44 -35.32
N LEU A 200 -3.73 -15.18 -34.03
CA LEU A 200 -3.11 -16.14 -33.14
C LEU A 200 -3.94 -17.41 -33.01
N PHE A 201 -5.24 -17.27 -32.75
CA PHE A 201 -6.19 -18.38 -32.67
C PHE A 201 -6.20 -19.18 -33.97
N GLY A 202 -6.27 -18.48 -35.11
CA GLY A 202 -6.27 -19.06 -36.45
C GLY A 202 -4.99 -19.84 -36.81
N ARG A 203 -3.86 -19.60 -36.13
CA ARG A 203 -2.62 -20.39 -36.33
C ARG A 203 -2.73 -21.80 -35.74
N TYR A 204 -3.60 -21.99 -34.76
CA TYR A 204 -3.76 -23.27 -34.05
C TYR A 204 -5.09 -23.94 -34.36
N SER A 205 -6.15 -23.19 -34.69
CA SER A 205 -7.45 -23.76 -35.06
C SER A 205 -7.45 -24.24 -36.52
N GLY A 206 -8.16 -25.34 -36.78
CA GLY A 206 -8.44 -25.80 -38.14
C GLY A 206 -9.45 -24.94 -38.90
N GLU A 207 -9.93 -25.46 -40.03
CA GLU A 207 -10.94 -24.79 -40.89
C GLU A 207 -12.31 -24.60 -40.21
N ASP A 208 -12.56 -25.33 -39.13
CA ASP A 208 -13.75 -25.25 -38.29
C ASP A 208 -13.75 -24.06 -37.31
N CYS A 209 -12.64 -23.31 -37.25
CA CYS A 209 -12.48 -22.12 -36.41
C CYS A 209 -12.76 -22.39 -34.92
N VAL A 210 -12.40 -23.58 -34.44
CA VAL A 210 -12.40 -23.98 -33.03
C VAL A 210 -11.07 -24.65 -32.67
N LEU A 211 -10.72 -24.65 -31.38
CA LEU A 211 -9.57 -25.37 -30.87
C LEU A 211 -10.03 -26.64 -30.16
N SER A 212 -9.56 -27.78 -30.65
CA SER A 212 -9.59 -29.04 -29.90
C SER A 212 -8.64 -29.00 -28.70
N ALA A 213 -8.81 -29.93 -27.77
CA ALA A 213 -7.88 -30.09 -26.65
C ALA A 213 -6.44 -30.39 -27.12
N GLU A 214 -6.28 -31.10 -28.24
CA GLU A 214 -4.98 -31.36 -28.87
C GLU A 214 -4.33 -30.09 -29.43
N GLU A 215 -5.10 -29.24 -30.12
CA GLU A 215 -4.60 -27.98 -30.70
C GLU A 215 -4.27 -26.95 -29.60
N LEU A 216 -5.12 -26.84 -28.57
CA LEU A 216 -4.83 -26.00 -27.41
C LEU A 216 -3.58 -26.48 -26.67
N ARG A 217 -3.37 -27.80 -26.56
CA ARG A 217 -2.15 -28.36 -25.98
C ARG A 217 -0.91 -27.95 -26.77
N ASP A 218 -1.00 -27.90 -28.09
CA ASP A 218 0.13 -27.49 -28.94
C ASP A 218 0.41 -25.99 -28.78
N PHE A 219 -0.62 -25.14 -28.66
CA PHE A 219 -0.46 -23.75 -28.24
C PHE A 219 0.28 -23.63 -26.89
N LEU A 220 -0.15 -24.38 -25.86
CA LEU A 220 0.51 -24.36 -24.54
C LEU A 220 1.97 -24.80 -24.61
N ARG A 221 2.28 -25.80 -25.45
CA ARG A 221 3.66 -26.26 -25.65
C ARG A 221 4.55 -25.15 -26.20
N ASP A 222 4.05 -24.39 -27.18
CA ASP A 222 4.80 -23.29 -27.78
C ASP A 222 5.00 -22.13 -26.81
N GLN A 223 4.13 -21.98 -25.81
CA GLN A 223 4.30 -21.01 -24.71
C GLN A 223 5.28 -21.49 -23.63
N GLY A 224 5.73 -22.75 -23.66
CA GLY A 224 6.57 -23.34 -22.62
C GLY A 224 5.80 -23.74 -21.35
N GLU A 225 4.49 -23.89 -21.44
CA GLU A 225 3.59 -24.25 -20.34
C GLU A 225 3.40 -25.78 -20.20
N ASP A 226 2.67 -26.22 -19.17
CA ASP A 226 2.23 -27.63 -19.05
C ASP A 226 1.32 -28.01 -20.23
N ALA A 227 1.93 -28.65 -21.22
CA ALA A 227 1.28 -29.14 -22.44
C ALA A 227 0.69 -30.56 -22.28
N SER A 228 0.07 -30.87 -21.15
CA SER A 228 -0.70 -32.11 -20.97
C SER A 228 -2.13 -31.96 -21.51
N LEU A 229 -2.67 -33.01 -22.15
CA LEU A 229 -4.08 -33.02 -22.60
C LEU A 229 -5.07 -32.83 -21.45
N ARG A 230 -4.69 -33.27 -20.25
CA ARG A 230 -5.48 -33.05 -19.03
C ARG A 230 -5.60 -31.55 -18.72
N GLN A 231 -4.49 -30.82 -18.81
CA GLN A 231 -4.46 -29.37 -18.57
C GLN A 231 -5.24 -28.61 -19.65
N ALA A 232 -5.06 -28.96 -20.93
CA ALA A 232 -5.82 -28.36 -22.02
C ALA A 232 -7.34 -28.52 -21.79
N ARG A 233 -7.82 -29.74 -21.51
CA ARG A 233 -9.26 -29.96 -21.19
C ARG A 233 -9.73 -29.19 -19.95
N ALA A 234 -8.89 -29.07 -18.93
CA ALA A 234 -9.23 -28.30 -17.73
C ALA A 234 -9.42 -26.82 -18.05
N ILE A 235 -8.55 -26.24 -18.88
CA ILE A 235 -8.65 -24.86 -19.39
C ILE A 235 -9.95 -24.69 -20.18
N ILE A 236 -10.24 -25.59 -21.13
CA ILE A 236 -11.48 -25.53 -21.93
C ILE A 236 -12.70 -25.53 -21.02
N ARG A 237 -12.78 -26.46 -20.07
CA ARG A 237 -13.92 -26.56 -19.14
C ARG A 237 -14.06 -25.34 -18.23
N ALA A 238 -12.97 -24.65 -17.92
CA ALA A 238 -12.96 -23.50 -17.03
C ALA A 238 -13.35 -22.19 -17.74
N TYR A 239 -12.96 -22.02 -19.01
CA TYR A 239 -13.03 -20.71 -19.69
C TYR A 239 -13.95 -20.69 -20.92
N GLU A 240 -14.35 -21.84 -21.46
CA GLU A 240 -15.29 -21.88 -22.58
C GLU A 240 -16.68 -21.40 -22.17
N LEU A 241 -17.21 -20.44 -22.94
CA LEU A 241 -18.52 -19.83 -22.70
C LEU A 241 -19.65 -20.59 -23.39
N ASN A 242 -19.37 -21.25 -24.52
CA ASN A 242 -20.35 -22.06 -25.22
C ASN A 242 -20.46 -23.47 -24.61
N GLU A 243 -21.61 -23.76 -24.01
CA GLU A 243 -21.89 -25.04 -23.35
C GLU A 243 -21.73 -26.28 -24.25
N GLN A 244 -22.08 -26.17 -25.54
CA GLN A 244 -21.95 -27.29 -26.47
C GLN A 244 -20.49 -27.56 -26.81
N ALA A 245 -19.72 -26.51 -27.12
CA ALA A 245 -18.28 -26.62 -27.36
C ALA A 245 -17.57 -27.17 -26.12
N ARG A 246 -17.92 -26.66 -24.93
CA ARG A 246 -17.35 -27.11 -23.66
C ARG A 246 -17.60 -28.60 -23.38
N GLN A 247 -18.79 -29.10 -23.69
CA GLN A 247 -19.13 -30.53 -23.53
C GLN A 247 -18.34 -31.44 -24.48
N GLN A 248 -17.90 -30.90 -25.62
CA GLN A 248 -17.11 -31.61 -26.62
C GLN A 248 -15.60 -31.41 -26.43
N ASP A 249 -15.17 -30.77 -25.32
CA ASP A 249 -13.78 -30.35 -25.09
C ASP A 249 -13.22 -29.53 -26.28
N LEU A 250 -14.04 -28.63 -26.83
CA LEU A 250 -13.70 -27.65 -27.86
C LEU A 250 -13.69 -26.23 -27.27
N MET A 251 -12.82 -25.37 -27.77
CA MET A 251 -12.69 -23.97 -27.36
C MET A 251 -12.89 -23.01 -28.54
N THR A 252 -13.77 -22.04 -28.33
CA THR A 252 -14.04 -20.95 -29.26
C THR A 252 -13.07 -19.79 -29.03
N LEU A 253 -13.02 -18.84 -29.96
CA LEU A 253 -12.21 -17.62 -29.81
C LEU A 253 -12.56 -16.84 -28.53
N ASP A 254 -13.83 -16.81 -28.15
CA ASP A 254 -14.29 -16.16 -26.93
C ASP A 254 -13.74 -16.88 -25.69
N GLY A 255 -13.81 -18.21 -25.66
CA GLY A 255 -13.23 -19.02 -24.58
C GLY A 255 -11.71 -18.87 -24.48
N PHE A 256 -11.02 -18.83 -25.62
CA PHE A 256 -9.57 -18.60 -25.68
C PHE A 256 -9.20 -17.20 -25.18
N THR A 257 -9.96 -16.17 -25.56
CA THR A 257 -9.77 -14.79 -25.07
C THR A 257 -9.97 -14.73 -23.55
N MET A 258 -11.00 -15.40 -23.03
CA MET A 258 -11.24 -15.49 -21.59
C MET A 258 -10.11 -16.20 -20.85
N TYR A 259 -9.52 -17.24 -21.44
CA TYR A 259 -8.34 -17.91 -20.90
C TYR A 259 -7.13 -16.96 -20.86
N LEU A 260 -6.82 -16.26 -21.95
CA LEU A 260 -5.68 -15.33 -22.01
C LEU A 260 -5.79 -14.16 -21.02
N LEU A 261 -7.01 -13.71 -20.74
CA LEU A 261 -7.26 -12.67 -19.73
C LEU A 261 -7.29 -13.23 -18.30
N SER A 262 -7.34 -14.55 -18.14
CA SER A 262 -7.45 -15.22 -16.84
C SER A 262 -6.12 -15.27 -16.08
N ALA A 263 -6.19 -15.65 -14.80
CA ALA A 263 -5.00 -15.93 -14.01
C ALA A 263 -4.18 -17.13 -14.54
N ALA A 264 -4.80 -18.04 -15.30
CA ALA A 264 -4.11 -19.19 -15.89
C ALA A 264 -3.32 -18.81 -17.16
N GLY A 265 -3.71 -17.73 -17.85
CA GLY A 265 -2.98 -17.16 -18.99
C GLY A 265 -2.10 -15.97 -18.61
N ASP A 266 -1.91 -15.72 -17.31
CA ASP A 266 -1.13 -14.59 -16.81
C ASP A 266 0.37 -14.84 -17.05
N ILE A 267 1.08 -13.81 -17.51
CA ILE A 267 2.53 -13.87 -17.72
C ILE A 267 3.31 -14.15 -16.41
N LEU A 268 2.70 -13.87 -15.25
CA LEU A 268 3.30 -14.13 -13.95
C LEU A 268 2.87 -15.50 -13.40
N ASN A 269 3.85 -16.28 -12.95
CA ASN A 269 3.59 -17.53 -12.24
C ASN A 269 2.71 -17.28 -11.01
N GLN A 270 1.52 -17.87 -11.01
CA GLN A 270 0.54 -17.70 -9.94
C GLN A 270 0.99 -18.28 -8.59
N GLU A 271 1.90 -19.27 -8.59
CA GLU A 271 2.49 -19.82 -7.36
C GLU A 271 3.30 -18.76 -6.61
N HIS A 272 3.91 -17.81 -7.34
CA HIS A 272 4.71 -16.73 -6.75
C HIS A 272 3.85 -15.61 -6.13
N ARG A 273 2.52 -15.71 -6.18
CA ARG A 273 1.62 -14.77 -5.48
C ARG A 273 1.57 -15.01 -3.98
N ARG A 274 2.08 -16.16 -3.52
CA ARG A 274 2.30 -16.47 -2.11
C ARG A 274 3.80 -16.54 -1.85
N VAL A 275 4.16 -16.57 -0.57
CA VAL A 275 5.54 -16.75 -0.14
C VAL A 275 5.99 -18.14 -0.62
N HIS A 276 7.00 -18.14 -1.48
CA HIS A 276 7.57 -19.35 -2.09
C HIS A 276 9.07 -19.46 -1.84
N GLN A 277 9.70 -18.41 -1.31
CA GLN A 277 11.08 -18.42 -0.89
C GLN A 277 11.26 -19.27 0.38
N ASP A 278 12.44 -19.87 0.54
CA ASP A 278 12.85 -20.43 1.82
C ASP A 278 12.97 -19.29 2.84
N MET A 279 12.13 -19.32 3.87
CA MET A 279 12.10 -18.32 4.95
C MET A 279 12.87 -18.79 6.20
N GLY A 280 13.58 -19.91 6.10
CA GLY A 280 14.39 -20.53 7.16
C GLY A 280 15.84 -20.06 7.23
N GLN A 281 16.33 -19.32 6.22
CA GLN A 281 17.69 -18.74 6.24
C GLN A 281 17.80 -17.57 7.24
N PRO A 282 19.02 -17.20 7.71
CA PRO A 282 19.25 -16.05 8.58
C PRO A 282 18.76 -14.72 7.97
N LEU A 283 18.30 -13.79 8.82
CA LEU A 283 17.71 -12.51 8.38
C LEU A 283 18.57 -11.70 7.40
N CYS A 284 19.90 -11.77 7.51
CA CYS A 284 20.83 -11.07 6.61
C CYS A 284 20.86 -11.61 5.17
N HIS A 285 20.19 -12.72 4.87
CA HIS A 285 20.13 -13.31 3.53
C HIS A 285 18.97 -12.78 2.67
N TYR A 286 18.16 -11.85 3.19
CA TYR A 286 16.96 -11.36 2.50
C TYR A 286 17.05 -9.88 2.18
N PHE A 287 16.50 -9.48 1.04
CA PHE A 287 16.14 -8.09 0.80
C PHE A 287 14.90 -7.75 1.62
N ILE A 288 15.04 -6.80 2.54
CA ILE A 288 13.96 -6.36 3.43
C ILE A 288 13.36 -5.07 2.87
N SER A 289 12.07 -5.10 2.54
CA SER A 289 11.33 -3.89 2.13
C SER A 289 11.39 -2.85 3.26
N SER A 290 12.01 -1.71 2.98
CA SER A 290 12.38 -0.71 3.98
C SER A 290 11.92 0.68 3.58
N SER A 291 11.53 1.50 4.55
CA SER A 291 10.97 2.84 4.35
C SER A 291 11.79 3.89 5.11
N HIS A 292 12.28 4.89 4.38
CA HIS A 292 13.04 6.02 4.90
C HIS A 292 12.13 7.20 5.26
N ASN A 293 12.38 7.87 6.38
CA ASN A 293 11.57 8.95 6.96
C ASN A 293 10.06 8.65 6.90
N THR A 294 9.69 7.49 7.45
CA THR A 294 8.38 6.86 7.21
C THR A 294 7.21 7.75 7.61
N TYR A 295 7.40 8.61 8.60
CA TYR A 295 6.39 9.55 9.08
C TYR A 295 6.00 10.63 8.06
N LEU A 296 6.85 10.95 7.08
CA LEU A 296 6.61 12.01 6.11
C LEU A 296 5.64 11.58 4.99
N THR A 297 4.64 12.42 4.75
CA THR A 297 3.65 12.16 3.68
C THR A 297 3.92 12.92 2.38
N ARG A 298 4.89 13.84 2.38
CA ARG A 298 5.19 14.77 1.29
C ARG A 298 6.69 15.11 1.28
N THR A 299 7.04 16.37 1.02
CA THR A 299 8.42 16.83 0.90
C THR A 299 9.18 16.76 2.24
N GLN A 300 10.49 16.59 2.17
CA GLN A 300 11.39 16.53 3.35
C GLN A 300 11.36 17.83 4.18
N ILE A 301 11.18 19.00 3.54
CA ILE A 301 11.37 20.30 4.21
C ILE A 301 10.09 20.87 4.86
N GLY A 302 8.90 20.49 4.36
CA GLY A 302 7.62 21.07 4.78
C GLY A 302 6.43 20.12 4.67
N GLY A 303 6.71 18.81 4.60
CA GLY A 303 5.69 17.78 4.59
C GLY A 303 5.00 17.63 5.94
N THR A 304 3.80 17.04 5.93
CA THR A 304 3.11 16.67 7.16
C THR A 304 3.59 15.30 7.64
N SER A 305 3.96 15.20 8.91
CA SER A 305 4.19 13.94 9.61
C SER A 305 2.86 13.32 10.02
N SER A 306 2.69 12.02 9.82
CA SER A 306 1.40 11.34 9.96
C SER A 306 1.59 9.88 10.38
N THR A 307 0.77 9.41 11.31
CA THR A 307 0.73 7.99 11.68
C THR A 307 0.16 7.12 10.56
N GLU A 308 -0.70 7.67 9.69
CA GLU A 308 -1.18 6.97 8.49
C GLU A 308 -0.07 6.68 7.48
N ALA A 309 1.08 7.36 7.56
CA ALA A 309 2.22 7.05 6.72
C ALA A 309 2.82 5.67 7.08
N TYR A 310 2.99 5.37 8.37
CA TYR A 310 3.35 4.03 8.86
C TYR A 310 2.32 2.98 8.48
N VAL A 311 1.04 3.29 8.65
CA VAL A 311 -0.04 2.35 8.28
C VAL A 311 0.04 2.00 6.79
N ARG A 312 0.21 2.98 5.90
CA ARG A 312 0.35 2.72 4.45
C ARG A 312 1.60 1.91 4.13
N ALA A 313 2.74 2.21 4.76
CA ALA A 313 3.97 1.46 4.54
C ALA A 313 3.78 -0.02 4.94
N LEU A 314 3.25 -0.28 6.13
CA LEU A 314 3.02 -1.64 6.63
C LEU A 314 1.98 -2.41 5.81
N MET A 315 0.89 -1.76 5.39
CA MET A 315 -0.13 -2.36 4.52
C MET A 315 0.37 -2.62 3.09
N ALA A 316 1.41 -1.91 2.63
CA ALA A 316 2.12 -2.20 1.39
C ALA A 316 3.17 -3.32 1.54
N GLY A 317 3.30 -3.92 2.73
CA GLY A 317 4.24 -5.01 3.00
C GLY A 317 5.62 -4.56 3.50
N CYS A 318 5.85 -3.26 3.73
CA CYS A 318 7.11 -2.77 4.30
C CYS A 318 7.40 -3.42 5.65
N ARG A 319 8.64 -3.83 5.89
CA ARG A 319 9.12 -4.57 7.08
C ARG A 319 10.17 -3.81 7.89
N CYS A 320 10.67 -2.67 7.42
CA CYS A 320 11.53 -1.79 8.21
C CYS A 320 11.03 -0.35 8.10
N VAL A 321 10.72 0.27 9.25
CA VAL A 321 10.21 1.64 9.32
C VAL A 321 11.10 2.49 10.22
N GLU A 322 11.26 3.74 9.83
CA GLU A 322 12.14 4.70 10.48
C GLU A 322 11.37 5.71 11.35
N LEU A 323 11.92 6.00 12.53
CA LEU A 323 11.37 6.90 13.54
C LEU A 323 12.45 7.87 14.04
N ASP A 324 12.41 9.12 13.56
CA ASP A 324 13.26 10.21 14.06
C ASP A 324 12.67 10.77 15.35
N CYS A 325 13.21 10.32 16.48
CA CYS A 325 12.68 10.56 17.81
C CYS A 325 13.35 11.77 18.45
N TRP A 326 12.56 12.77 18.81
CA TRP A 326 13.00 14.03 19.40
C TRP A 326 12.26 14.30 20.70
N GLU A 327 12.86 15.11 21.57
CA GLU A 327 12.20 15.53 22.79
C GLU A 327 10.91 16.31 22.52
N GLY A 328 9.84 15.92 23.21
CA GLY A 328 8.58 16.65 23.23
C GLY A 328 8.30 17.31 24.58
N SER A 329 7.21 18.05 24.63
CA SER A 329 6.73 18.66 25.87
C SER A 329 6.13 17.62 26.82
N ASP A 330 6.06 17.95 28.11
CA ASP A 330 5.41 17.13 29.13
C ASP A 330 6.02 15.71 29.28
N GLY A 331 7.29 15.54 28.90
CA GLY A 331 8.02 14.27 28.97
C GLY A 331 7.61 13.25 27.91
N GLU A 332 6.81 13.64 26.92
CA GLU A 332 6.33 12.75 25.85
C GLU A 332 7.15 12.91 24.56
N PRO A 333 7.87 11.85 24.11
CA PRO A 333 8.67 11.90 22.89
C PRO A 333 7.83 12.12 21.64
N VAL A 334 8.39 12.83 20.67
CA VAL A 334 7.75 13.13 19.38
C VAL A 334 8.56 12.62 18.20
N VAL A 335 7.89 12.37 17.08
CA VAL A 335 8.51 11.98 15.81
C VAL A 335 8.28 13.07 14.78
N TYR A 336 9.36 13.58 14.21
CA TYR A 336 9.36 14.53 13.09
C TYR A 336 10.77 14.68 12.52
N HIS A 337 10.88 15.32 11.36
CA HIS A 337 12.19 15.59 10.77
C HIS A 337 12.81 16.80 11.46
N GLY A 338 13.89 16.57 12.22
CA GLY A 338 14.62 17.58 12.99
C GLY A 338 14.92 18.84 12.19
N HIS A 339 14.97 19.99 12.84
CA HIS A 339 15.35 21.25 12.20
C HIS A 339 14.62 21.55 10.88
N THR A 340 13.36 21.15 10.72
CA THR A 340 12.51 21.47 9.56
C THR A 340 11.15 22.08 9.96
N LEU A 341 10.30 22.41 8.98
CA LEU A 341 8.95 22.95 9.22
C LEU A 341 7.88 21.84 9.20
N THR A 342 8.29 20.58 9.39
CA THR A 342 7.39 19.43 9.40
C THR A 342 6.54 19.42 10.67
N SER A 343 5.32 18.87 10.59
CA SER A 343 4.48 18.73 11.78
C SER A 343 5.02 17.64 12.70
N LYS A 344 4.65 17.67 13.98
CA LYS A 344 5.04 16.65 14.97
C LYS A 344 3.91 15.65 15.21
N ILE A 345 4.25 14.40 15.43
CA ILE A 345 3.33 13.35 15.92
C ILE A 345 3.93 12.72 17.18
N LEU A 346 3.09 12.22 18.09
CA LEU A 346 3.57 11.57 19.31
C LEU A 346 4.20 10.21 18.98
N PHE A 347 5.32 9.89 19.61
CA PHE A 347 5.95 8.57 19.49
C PHE A 347 4.97 7.45 19.90
N ARG A 348 4.26 7.66 21.00
CA ARG A 348 3.19 6.77 21.50
C ARG A 348 2.18 6.41 20.42
N ASP A 349 1.66 7.40 19.69
CA ASP A 349 0.66 7.19 18.64
C ASP A 349 1.22 6.40 17.44
N VAL A 350 2.52 6.55 17.15
CA VAL A 350 3.23 5.78 16.11
C VAL A 350 3.32 4.31 16.54
N ILE A 351 3.73 4.02 17.77
CA ILE A 351 3.83 2.66 18.29
C ILE A 351 2.45 1.99 18.36
N GLU A 352 1.39 2.71 18.77
CA GLU A 352 0.00 2.20 18.70
C GLU A 352 -0.41 1.82 17.27
N SER A 353 0.02 2.62 16.28
CA SER A 353 -0.24 2.34 14.87
C SER A 353 0.57 1.13 14.38
N ILE A 354 1.79 0.93 14.85
CA ILE A 354 2.59 -0.26 14.53
C ILE A 354 1.94 -1.51 15.14
N ARG A 355 1.53 -1.48 16.41
CA ARG A 355 0.81 -2.58 17.07
C ARG A 355 -0.38 -3.06 16.24
N ASP A 356 -1.19 -2.10 15.75
CA ASP A 356 -2.44 -2.41 15.06
C ASP A 356 -2.24 -2.92 13.62
N TYR A 357 -1.09 -2.70 12.97
CA TYR A 357 -0.90 -2.95 11.53
C TYR A 357 0.36 -3.73 11.15
N ALA A 358 1.33 -3.94 12.05
CA ALA A 358 2.61 -4.59 11.76
C ALA A 358 2.44 -5.91 11.01
N PHE A 359 1.49 -6.75 11.44
CA PHE A 359 1.32 -8.11 10.92
C PHE A 359 0.04 -8.35 10.12
N LYS A 360 -0.67 -7.28 9.70
CA LYS A 360 -1.92 -7.44 8.92
C LYS A 360 -1.69 -7.94 7.50
N GLN A 361 -0.66 -7.42 6.83
CA GLN A 361 -0.34 -7.78 5.44
C GLN A 361 0.67 -8.92 5.35
N SER A 362 1.57 -9.04 6.32
CA SER A 362 2.64 -10.04 6.34
C SER A 362 2.94 -10.45 7.78
N PRO A 363 3.08 -11.75 8.08
CA PRO A 363 3.37 -12.23 9.42
C PRO A 363 4.85 -12.07 9.82
N TYR A 364 5.73 -11.78 8.86
CA TYR A 364 7.18 -11.68 9.06
C TYR A 364 7.57 -10.42 9.85
N PRO A 365 8.74 -10.45 10.53
CA PRO A 365 9.14 -9.44 11.50
C PRO A 365 9.14 -8.01 10.96
N VAL A 366 8.92 -7.05 11.87
CA VAL A 366 9.05 -5.62 11.58
C VAL A 366 10.21 -5.03 12.38
N ILE A 367 11.09 -4.28 11.71
CA ILE A 367 12.22 -3.58 12.33
C ILE A 367 11.86 -2.11 12.50
N LEU A 368 12.07 -1.57 13.70
CA LEU A 368 11.97 -0.15 14.02
C LEU A 368 13.39 0.44 14.01
N SER A 369 13.72 1.21 12.97
CA SER A 369 14.98 1.98 12.91
C SER A 369 14.80 3.28 13.68
N LEU A 370 15.41 3.37 14.87
CA LEU A 370 15.33 4.56 15.71
C LEU A 370 16.51 5.49 15.41
N GLU A 371 16.20 6.70 14.95
CA GLU A 371 17.14 7.82 14.95
C GLU A 371 16.82 8.66 16.19
N ASN A 372 17.68 8.58 17.21
CA ASN A 372 17.33 9.00 18.57
C ASN A 372 18.06 10.29 18.96
N HIS A 373 17.28 11.36 19.16
CA HIS A 373 17.70 12.68 19.60
C HIS A 373 17.09 13.07 20.96
N CYS A 374 16.57 12.10 21.71
CA CYS A 374 15.95 12.32 23.01
C CYS A 374 16.97 12.26 24.16
N GLY A 375 16.78 13.04 25.22
CA GLY A 375 17.50 12.85 26.48
C GLY A 375 17.13 11.55 27.19
N LEU A 376 17.97 11.11 28.14
CA LEU A 376 17.85 9.81 28.81
C LEU A 376 16.46 9.52 29.42
N GLU A 377 15.82 10.53 30.01
CA GLU A 377 14.48 10.37 30.61
C GLU A 377 13.42 10.04 29.54
N GLN A 378 13.44 10.76 28.42
CA GLN A 378 12.51 10.52 27.31
C GLN A 378 12.85 9.23 26.55
N GLN A 379 14.12 8.82 26.47
CA GLN A 379 14.51 7.49 25.98
C GLN A 379 13.93 6.35 26.84
N ALA A 380 13.97 6.49 28.17
CA ALA A 380 13.32 5.54 29.07
C ALA A 380 11.79 5.52 28.85
N THR A 381 11.20 6.68 28.55
CA THR A 381 9.78 6.78 28.16
C THR A 381 9.49 6.10 26.82
N MET A 382 10.34 6.23 25.80
CA MET A 382 10.21 5.49 24.55
C MET A 382 10.21 3.98 24.80
N ALA A 383 11.15 3.48 25.60
CA ALA A 383 11.23 2.06 25.95
C ALA A 383 9.98 1.58 26.70
N ARG A 384 9.46 2.39 27.62
CA ARG A 384 8.22 2.10 28.36
C ARG A 384 7.01 2.02 27.44
N HIS A 385 6.86 2.97 26.52
CA HIS A 385 5.77 2.97 25.53
C HIS A 385 5.86 1.74 24.62
N MET A 386 7.04 1.41 24.10
CA MET A 386 7.22 0.20 23.28
C MET A 386 6.83 -1.07 24.04
N LYS A 387 7.34 -1.27 25.27
CA LYS A 387 7.01 -2.43 26.10
C LYS A 387 5.52 -2.52 26.42
N ALA A 388 4.90 -1.41 26.84
CA ALA A 388 3.50 -1.38 27.26
C ALA A 388 2.53 -1.58 26.08
N ILE A 389 2.85 -1.05 24.91
CA ILE A 389 1.94 -1.05 23.76
C ILE A 389 2.11 -2.30 22.90
N LEU A 390 3.36 -2.71 22.63
CA LEU A 390 3.65 -3.86 21.78
C LEU A 390 3.59 -5.18 22.55
N GLY A 391 3.84 -5.16 23.87
CA GLY A 391 3.80 -6.36 24.71
C GLY A 391 4.65 -7.50 24.12
N ASP A 392 4.04 -8.67 23.97
CA ASP A 392 4.70 -9.88 23.43
C ASP A 392 5.15 -9.76 21.98
N MET A 393 4.65 -8.77 21.23
CA MET A 393 5.14 -8.49 19.87
C MET A 393 6.57 -7.95 19.93
N LEU A 394 6.94 -7.19 20.96
CA LEU A 394 8.27 -6.62 21.08
C LEU A 394 9.27 -7.70 21.51
N LEU A 395 10.30 -7.90 20.69
CA LEU A 395 11.39 -8.79 21.06
C LEU A 395 12.34 -8.08 22.02
N THR A 396 12.40 -8.55 23.27
CA THR A 396 13.22 -7.95 24.33
C THR A 396 14.36 -8.86 24.81
N GLN A 397 14.37 -10.12 24.37
CA GLN A 397 15.40 -11.11 24.70
C GLN A 397 15.68 -11.98 23.45
N PRO A 398 16.87 -12.61 23.36
CA PRO A 398 17.13 -13.63 22.34
C PRO A 398 16.09 -14.76 22.40
N LEU A 399 15.84 -15.41 21.26
CA LEU A 399 14.94 -16.57 21.21
C LEU A 399 15.51 -17.73 22.03
N GLU A 400 14.61 -18.46 22.71
CA GLU A 400 15.00 -19.59 23.54
C GLU A 400 15.75 -20.67 22.74
N GLY A 401 16.86 -21.15 23.30
CA GLY A 401 17.68 -22.20 22.69
C GLY A 401 18.51 -21.75 21.48
N GLN A 402 18.52 -20.46 21.15
CA GLN A 402 19.32 -19.89 20.07
C GLN A 402 20.58 -19.20 20.60
N ASP A 403 21.70 -19.29 19.87
CA ASP A 403 22.88 -18.46 20.17
C ASP A 403 22.51 -16.98 19.95
N PRO A 404 22.67 -16.11 20.97
CA PRO A 404 22.39 -14.68 20.84
C PRO A 404 23.21 -13.96 19.77
N ARG A 405 24.27 -14.59 19.24
CA ARG A 405 25.15 -14.04 18.20
C ARG A 405 24.68 -14.33 16.79
N ASP A 406 23.81 -15.32 16.62
CA ASP A 406 23.28 -15.71 15.31
C ASP A 406 21.99 -14.96 15.00
N LEU A 407 21.89 -14.44 13.77
CA LEU A 407 20.66 -13.82 13.30
C LEU A 407 19.59 -14.90 13.06
N PRO A 408 18.42 -14.83 13.71
CA PRO A 408 17.34 -15.77 13.44
C PRO A 408 16.77 -15.61 12.03
N SER A 409 16.03 -16.62 11.60
CA SER A 409 15.30 -16.56 10.34
C SER A 409 14.03 -15.72 10.44
N PRO A 410 13.51 -15.19 9.32
CA PRO A 410 12.20 -14.55 9.30
C PRO A 410 11.08 -15.47 9.82
N GLU A 411 11.18 -16.79 9.57
CA GLU A 411 10.22 -17.78 10.06
C GLU A 411 10.17 -17.82 11.60
N GLN A 412 11.33 -17.83 12.26
CA GLN A 412 11.44 -17.83 13.72
C GLN A 412 10.95 -16.52 14.36
N LEU A 413 11.03 -15.42 13.61
CA LEU A 413 10.68 -14.07 14.08
C LEU A 413 9.26 -13.64 13.67
N LYS A 414 8.40 -14.56 13.22
CA LYS A 414 7.01 -14.23 12.89
C LYS A 414 6.29 -13.57 14.07
N GLY A 415 5.59 -12.48 13.79
CA GLY A 415 4.86 -11.71 14.78
C GLY A 415 5.74 -10.89 15.74
N LYS A 416 7.05 -10.77 15.48
CA LYS A 416 7.98 -10.01 16.32
C LYS A 416 8.35 -8.66 15.72
N VAL A 417 8.44 -7.66 16.60
CA VAL A 417 8.93 -6.31 16.34
C VAL A 417 10.32 -6.20 16.96
N LEU A 418 11.30 -5.86 16.15
CA LEU A 418 12.69 -5.68 16.54
C LEU A 418 13.01 -4.19 16.60
N VAL A 419 13.87 -3.79 17.53
CA VAL A 419 14.37 -2.41 17.63
C VAL A 419 15.81 -2.38 17.15
N LYS A 420 16.07 -1.55 16.13
CA LYS A 420 17.41 -1.17 15.72
C LYS A 420 17.80 0.11 16.45
N GLY A 421 18.89 0.06 17.19
CA GLY A 421 19.41 1.19 17.95
C GLY A 421 20.77 0.89 18.60
N LYS A 422 21.32 1.86 19.32
CA LYS A 422 22.56 1.72 20.09
C LYS A 422 22.33 0.76 21.27
N LYS A 423 23.34 -0.06 21.60
CA LYS A 423 23.30 -1.01 22.72
C LYS A 423 24.49 -0.78 23.65
N LEU A 424 24.24 -0.74 24.96
CA LEU A 424 25.28 -0.67 25.99
C LEU A 424 26.08 -1.98 26.03
N PRO A 425 27.40 -1.92 26.29
CA PRO A 425 28.20 -3.11 26.54
C PRO A 425 27.67 -3.89 27.75
N GLU A 426 27.60 -5.23 27.65
CA GLU A 426 27.16 -6.04 28.80
C GLU A 426 28.24 -6.06 29.90
N PRO A 427 27.87 -5.84 31.18
CA PRO A 427 28.84 -5.72 32.27
C PRO A 427 29.55 -7.02 32.70
N TRP A 428 29.36 -8.16 32.01
CA TRP A 428 29.85 -9.49 32.46
C TRP A 428 30.70 -10.27 31.44
N CYS A 429 31.03 -9.69 30.29
CA CYS A 429 32.05 -10.29 29.42
C CYS A 429 33.41 -9.74 29.81
N GLU A 430 34.28 -10.58 30.38
CA GLU A 430 35.70 -10.24 30.52
C GLU A 430 36.26 -9.80 29.15
N PRO A 431 37.06 -8.73 29.10
CA PRO A 431 37.65 -8.27 27.86
C PRO A 431 38.63 -9.33 27.36
N ARG A 432 38.21 -10.18 26.43
CA ARG A 432 39.16 -10.95 25.62
C ARG A 432 39.84 -9.99 24.66
N GLY A 433 40.87 -9.31 25.17
CA GLY A 433 42.05 -8.85 24.42
C GLY A 433 41.85 -8.18 23.06
N ASP A 434 40.70 -7.58 22.77
CA ASP A 434 40.46 -6.87 21.52
C ASP A 434 39.78 -5.54 21.84
N THR A 435 40.52 -4.69 22.55
CA THR A 435 40.30 -3.25 22.45
C THR A 435 40.65 -2.84 21.03
N SER A 436 39.68 -2.98 20.13
CA SER A 436 39.62 -2.15 18.92
C SER A 436 39.57 -0.71 19.43
N LEU A 437 40.72 -0.06 19.40
CA LEU A 437 40.77 1.39 19.31
C LEU A 437 40.04 1.70 18.01
N LEU A 438 38.79 2.17 18.11
CA LEU A 438 38.10 2.81 17.00
C LEU A 438 39.02 3.94 16.52
N ASP A 439 39.24 4.04 15.22
CA ASP A 439 40.03 5.14 14.67
C ASP A 439 39.20 6.41 14.92
N PRO A 440 39.68 7.38 15.73
CA PRO A 440 38.92 8.60 16.02
C PRO A 440 38.51 9.34 14.75
N GLU A 441 39.28 9.17 13.68
CA GLU A 441 39.01 9.74 12.35
C GLU A 441 37.69 9.19 11.73
N GLU A 442 37.28 7.95 12.00
CA GLU A 442 36.03 7.39 11.44
C GLU A 442 34.78 7.79 12.23
N GLU A 443 34.88 7.94 13.56
CA GLU A 443 33.81 8.52 14.38
C GLU A 443 33.63 10.02 14.04
N GLU A 444 34.74 10.74 13.84
CA GLU A 444 34.72 12.12 13.36
C GLU A 444 34.13 12.22 11.94
N GLU A 445 34.39 11.27 11.02
CA GLU A 445 33.76 11.25 9.69
C GLU A 445 32.23 11.07 9.74
N GLU A 446 31.70 10.20 10.62
CA GLU A 446 30.26 10.02 10.79
C GLU A 446 29.61 11.27 11.41
N GLU A 447 30.24 11.89 12.42
CA GLU A 447 29.78 13.16 13.01
C GLU A 447 29.85 14.32 11.99
N GLU A 448 30.89 14.40 11.18
CA GLU A 448 31.02 15.39 10.11
C GLU A 448 29.98 15.20 8.99
N GLU A 449 29.64 13.96 8.64
CA GLU A 449 28.58 13.66 7.66
C GLU A 449 27.20 14.04 8.19
N GLU A 450 26.87 13.75 9.45
CA GLU A 450 25.64 14.20 10.11
C GLU A 450 25.57 15.73 10.15
N GLU A 451 26.66 16.41 10.52
CA GLU A 451 26.75 17.87 10.48
C GLU A 451 26.66 18.44 9.05
N GLU A 452 27.25 17.80 8.04
CA GLU A 452 27.14 18.21 6.63
C GLU A 452 25.70 18.07 6.14
N GLU A 453 25.00 16.98 6.46
CA GLU A 453 23.59 16.82 6.14
C GLU A 453 22.75 17.92 6.80
N GLU A 454 22.98 18.24 8.08
CA GLU A 454 22.35 19.37 8.76
C GLU A 454 22.65 20.71 8.07
N LYS A 455 23.90 20.97 7.67
CA LYS A 455 24.32 22.21 6.99
C LYS A 455 23.71 22.32 5.59
N VAL A 456 23.60 21.22 4.84
CA VAL A 456 22.94 21.16 3.52
C VAL A 456 21.43 21.40 3.67
N GLN A 457 20.82 20.88 4.75
CA GLN A 457 19.42 21.12 5.09
C GLN A 457 19.18 22.59 5.49
N GLU A 458 20.07 23.22 6.26
CA GLU A 458 19.99 24.64 6.63
C GLU A 458 20.12 25.56 5.39
N ARG A 459 21.03 25.23 4.46
CA ARG A 459 21.17 25.95 3.18
C ARG A 459 19.92 25.85 2.32
N SER A 460 19.21 24.72 2.37
CA SER A 460 17.94 24.52 1.66
C SER A 460 16.81 25.38 2.23
N ARG A 461 16.79 25.65 3.55
CA ARG A 461 15.86 26.61 4.20
C ARG A 461 16.07 28.05 3.76
N ARG A 462 17.32 28.49 3.59
CA ARG A 462 17.64 29.88 3.15
C ARG A 462 17.10 30.19 1.74
N ARG A 463 16.93 29.18 0.89
CA ARG A 463 16.31 29.33 -0.45
C ARG A 463 14.79 29.42 -0.42
N VAL A 464 14.14 28.95 0.64
CA VAL A 464 12.68 28.94 0.81
C VAL A 464 12.30 29.90 1.94
N GLY A 465 12.47 31.21 1.68
CA GLY A 465 12.35 32.35 2.62
C GLY A 465 11.53 32.16 3.91
N ALA A 466 12.10 31.50 4.90
CA ALA A 466 11.57 31.38 6.26
C ALA A 466 12.43 32.22 7.23
N LEU A 467 11.77 32.91 8.16
CA LEU A 467 12.35 33.90 9.08
C LEU A 467 13.43 33.29 10.00
N PRO A 468 14.56 33.99 10.24
CA PRO A 468 15.59 33.55 11.16
C PRO A 468 15.27 33.98 12.59
N GLY A 469 15.20 33.02 13.53
CA GLY A 469 15.13 33.35 14.94
C GLY A 469 14.90 32.13 15.82
N LEU A 470 15.99 31.56 16.34
CA LEU A 470 16.14 30.90 17.66
C LEU A 470 17.52 30.23 17.67
N ARG A 471 18.53 30.97 18.13
CA ARG A 471 19.81 30.40 18.61
C ARG A 471 19.72 30.34 20.12
N HIS A 472 19.87 29.16 20.72
CA HIS A 472 20.14 28.77 22.14
C HIS A 472 19.83 27.25 22.17
N GLN A 473 20.63 26.28 22.63
CA GLN A 473 21.72 26.16 23.61
C GLN A 473 22.68 25.02 23.18
N GLY A 474 23.99 25.24 23.24
CA GLY A 474 25.04 24.25 22.91
C GLY A 474 25.48 23.37 24.09
N THR A 475 24.57 23.03 25.01
CA THR A 475 24.91 22.24 26.22
C THR A 475 24.09 20.96 26.39
N MET A 476 23.06 20.70 25.57
CA MET A 476 22.29 19.44 25.62
C MET A 476 22.83 18.33 24.70
N ALA A 477 23.72 18.65 23.75
CA ALA A 477 24.19 17.69 22.75
C ALA A 477 24.99 16.51 23.35
N LYS A 478 25.69 16.71 24.48
CA LYS A 478 26.49 15.64 25.11
C LYS A 478 25.66 14.55 25.78
N ASP A 479 24.46 14.87 26.27
CA ASP A 479 23.56 13.87 26.88
C ASP A 479 22.73 13.10 25.84
N ALA A 480 22.52 13.67 24.65
CA ALA A 480 21.81 13.02 23.54
C ALA A 480 22.59 11.82 22.94
N LEU A 481 23.92 11.79 23.11
CA LEU A 481 24.78 10.69 22.65
C LEU A 481 24.76 9.46 23.56
N GLN A 482 24.27 9.57 24.80
CA GLN A 482 24.16 8.44 25.72
C GLN A 482 22.83 7.70 25.52
N VAL A 483 22.89 6.36 25.53
CA VAL A 483 21.70 5.50 25.44
C VAL A 483 21.22 5.10 26.84
N ALA A 484 19.93 5.28 27.11
CA ALA A 484 19.32 4.85 28.37
C ALA A 484 19.35 3.31 28.49
N PRO A 485 19.62 2.75 29.68
CA PRO A 485 19.61 1.30 29.89
C PRO A 485 18.32 0.63 29.45
N GLU A 486 17.17 1.28 29.66
CA GLU A 486 15.86 0.78 29.27
C GLU A 486 15.70 0.66 27.76
N LEU A 487 16.24 1.62 26.99
CA LEU A 487 16.20 1.64 25.54
C LEU A 487 17.23 0.65 24.96
N SER A 488 18.42 0.59 25.54
CA SER A 488 19.43 -0.43 25.20
C SER A 488 18.89 -1.85 25.39
N ALA A 489 18.10 -2.09 26.45
CA ALA A 489 17.56 -3.41 26.77
C ALA A 489 16.53 -3.93 25.76
N VAL A 490 15.97 -3.08 24.89
CA VAL A 490 15.06 -3.53 23.81
C VAL A 490 15.80 -3.80 22.49
N VAL A 491 17.11 -3.52 22.42
CA VAL A 491 17.95 -3.82 21.26
C VAL A 491 18.58 -5.21 21.44
N VAL A 492 18.07 -6.19 20.67
CA VAL A 492 18.52 -7.58 20.74
C VAL A 492 19.46 -7.91 19.57
N TYR A 493 18.87 -8.18 18.40
CA TYR A 493 19.56 -8.65 17.19
C TYR A 493 19.95 -7.54 16.20
N CYS A 494 19.46 -6.31 16.37
CA CYS A 494 19.68 -5.20 15.44
C CYS A 494 20.52 -4.09 16.09
N GLN A 495 21.76 -4.41 16.45
CA GLN A 495 22.64 -3.47 17.16
C GLN A 495 23.26 -2.50 16.17
N ALA A 496 22.94 -1.22 16.29
CA ALA A 496 23.55 -0.18 15.47
C ALA A 496 24.97 0.12 15.98
N VAL A 497 25.96 0.00 15.09
CA VAL A 497 27.38 0.30 15.37
C VAL A 497 28.01 1.09 14.22
N PRO A 498 29.00 1.94 14.51
CA PRO A 498 29.86 2.52 13.48
C PRO A 498 30.47 1.41 12.61
N PHE A 499 30.63 1.66 11.31
CA PHE A 499 31.13 0.63 10.41
C PHE A 499 32.64 0.47 10.55
N PRO A 500 33.17 -0.68 11.00
CA PRO A 500 34.60 -0.84 11.31
C PRO A 500 35.49 -1.06 10.07
N GLY A 501 34.97 -0.76 8.88
CA GLY A 501 35.59 -1.10 7.60
C GLY A 501 35.36 -2.55 7.14
N LEU A 502 35.37 -2.75 5.81
CA LEU A 502 35.03 -4.03 5.19
C LEU A 502 36.00 -5.17 5.59
N ALA A 503 37.30 -4.87 5.65
CA ALA A 503 38.31 -5.86 6.01
C ALA A 503 38.20 -6.34 7.46
N HIS A 504 37.79 -5.46 8.38
CA HIS A 504 37.54 -5.85 9.77
C HIS A 504 36.25 -6.66 9.89
N ALA A 505 35.16 -6.18 9.27
CA ALA A 505 33.86 -6.85 9.29
C ALA A 505 33.92 -8.28 8.73
N LEU A 506 34.72 -8.53 7.68
CA LEU A 506 34.92 -9.86 7.11
C LEU A 506 35.77 -10.79 7.99
N ARG A 507 36.73 -10.25 8.75
CA ARG A 507 37.58 -11.03 9.67
C ARG A 507 36.87 -11.38 10.98
N HIS A 508 36.01 -10.48 11.46
CA HIS A 508 35.31 -10.62 12.73
C HIS A 508 33.79 -10.48 12.52
N PRO A 509 33.14 -11.47 11.88
CA PRO A 509 31.71 -11.39 11.58
C PRO A 509 30.91 -11.34 12.87
N ARG A 510 30.12 -10.27 13.03
CA ARG A 510 29.16 -10.09 14.12
C ARG A 510 27.78 -9.86 13.52
N PRO A 511 27.01 -10.92 13.20
CA PRO A 511 25.77 -10.82 12.43
C PRO A 511 24.72 -9.88 13.06
N CYS A 512 24.71 -9.78 14.39
CA CYS A 512 23.76 -8.92 15.10
C CYS A 512 24.17 -7.44 15.14
N GLN A 513 25.36 -7.10 14.65
CA GLN A 513 25.84 -5.72 14.51
C GLN A 513 25.60 -5.25 13.07
N MET A 514 24.99 -4.08 12.92
CA MET A 514 24.63 -3.51 11.63
C MET A 514 25.00 -2.03 11.55
N SER A 515 25.38 -1.60 10.36
CA SER A 515 25.71 -0.21 10.05
C SER A 515 24.72 0.34 9.02
N SER A 516 24.48 1.64 9.06
CA SER A 516 23.57 2.34 8.14
C SER A 516 24.37 3.35 7.34
N PHE A 517 24.14 3.39 6.03
CA PHE A 517 24.93 4.22 5.14
C PHE A 517 24.02 5.15 4.37
N SER A 518 24.43 6.41 4.24
CA SER A 518 23.90 7.29 3.21
C SER A 518 24.15 6.68 1.82
N GLU A 519 23.34 7.06 0.83
CA GLU A 519 23.54 6.60 -0.55
C GLU A 519 24.96 6.92 -1.06
N ARG A 520 25.51 8.07 -0.64
CA ARG A 520 26.87 8.49 -0.99
C ARG A 520 27.93 7.57 -0.39
N LYS A 521 27.86 7.28 0.91
CA LYS A 521 28.82 6.38 1.59
C LYS A 521 28.71 4.96 1.05
N ALA A 522 27.50 4.44 0.85
CA ALA A 522 27.28 3.13 0.24
C ALA A 522 27.91 3.03 -1.16
N ARG A 523 27.72 4.05 -2.01
CA ARG A 523 28.36 4.12 -3.34
C ARG A 523 29.88 4.19 -3.27
N LYS A 524 30.46 4.86 -2.27
CA LYS A 524 31.91 4.91 -2.03
C LYS A 524 32.43 3.51 -1.69
N LEU A 525 31.82 2.84 -0.71
CA LEU A 525 32.19 1.48 -0.28
C LEU A 525 32.07 0.45 -1.40
N ILE A 526 31.02 0.51 -2.23
CA ILE A 526 30.85 -0.39 -3.38
C ILE A 526 32.01 -0.23 -4.38
N LYS A 527 32.47 1.01 -4.63
CA LYS A 527 33.60 1.26 -5.53
C LYS A 527 34.93 0.79 -4.95
N GLU A 528 35.10 0.90 -3.64
CA GLU A 528 36.31 0.47 -2.94
C GLU A 528 36.41 -1.06 -2.85
N ALA A 529 35.27 -1.76 -2.83
CA ALA A 529 35.21 -3.21 -2.77
C ALA A 529 35.56 -3.92 -4.10
N GLY A 530 35.60 -3.19 -5.22
CA GLY A 530 35.95 -3.72 -6.56
C GLY A 530 34.74 -3.86 -7.48
#